data_AF-A0A0U9HRI6-F1
#
_entry.id   AF-A0A0U9HRI6-F1
#
_cell.length_a   1.000
_cell.length_b   1.000
_cell.length_c   1.000
_cell.angle_alpha   90.00
_cell.angle_beta   90.00
_cell.angle_gamma   90.00
#
_symmetry.space_group_name_H-M   'P 1'
#
loop_
_entity.id
_entity.type
_entity.pdbx_description
1 polymer ?
#
loop_
_entity_poly.entity_id
_entity_poly.type
_entity_poly.pdbx_seq_one_letter_code
_entity_poly.pdbx_strand_id
1 'polypeptide(L)' 'MKTFKTLIFIIFILFYVLSANATEKRYDIPTENSPVIGDKNAPVTVVEFIDYQ' A
#
# COMPACT_ATOMS: atom_id res chain seq x y z
N MET A 1 31.37 -14.55 17.11
CA MET A 1 31.40 -13.19 16.49
C MET A 1 30.53 -13.04 15.24
N LYS A 2 30.42 -14.06 14.36
CA LYS A 2 29.59 -13.97 13.14
C LYS A 2 28.09 -13.86 13.45
N THR A 3 27.58 -14.74 14.31
CA THR A 3 26.18 -14.75 14.77
C THR A 3 25.74 -13.46 15.46
N PHE A 4 26.62 -12.85 16.25
CA PHE A 4 26.37 -11.58 16.91
C PHE A 4 26.26 -10.41 15.92
N LYS A 5 27.12 -10.36 14.90
CA LYS A 5 27.03 -9.36 13.83
C LYS A 5 25.76 -9.52 12.99
N THR A 6 25.37 -10.77 12.70
CA THR A 6 24.13 -11.07 12.00
C THR A 6 22.90 -10.62 12.80
N LEU A 7 22.90 -10.83 14.13
CA LEU A 7 21.82 -10.39 15.00
C LEU A 7 21.66 -8.86 15.00
N ILE A 8 22.77 -8.13 15.12
CA ILE A 8 22.77 -6.66 15.05
C ILE A 8 22.23 -6.18 13.70
N PHE A 9 22.66 -6.82 12.62
CA PHE A 9 22.21 -6.48 11.27
C PHE A 9 20.68 -6.68 11.09
N ILE A 10 20.13 -7.77 11.63
CA ILE A 10 18.68 -8.04 11.60
C ILE A 10 17.92 -6.99 12.42
N ILE A 11 18.43 -6.63 13.60
CA ILE A 11 17.82 -5.59 14.45
C ILE A 11 17.80 -4.25 13.72
N PHE A 12 18.87 -3.91 13.01
CA PHE A 12 18.95 -2.68 12.25
C PHE A 12 17.97 -2.64 11.07
N ILE A 13 17.80 -3.77 10.37
CA ILE A 13 16.79 -3.91 9.31
C ILE A 13 15.39 -3.76 9.90
N LEU A 14 15.11 -4.44 11.02
CA LEU A 14 13.80 -4.39 11.66
C LEU A 14 13.46 -2.95 12.09
N PHE A 15 14.42 -2.23 12.67
CA PHE A 15 14.24 -0.83 13.04
C PHE A 15 13.95 0.08 11.83
N TYR A 16 14.62 -0.18 10.70
CA TYR A 16 14.40 0.58 9.47
C TYR A 16 12.99 0.35 8.91
N VAL A 17 12.49 -0.89 8.92
CA VAL A 17 11.13 -1.22 8.44
C VAL A 17 10.06 -0.60 9.35
N LEU A 18 10.26 -0.59 10.67
CA LEU A 18 9.30 0.00 11.62
C LEU A 18 9.19 1.53 11.47
N SER A 19 10.21 2.19 10.92
CA SER A 19 10.20 3.64 10.70
C SER A 19 9.50 4.06 9.40
N ALA A 20 9.03 3.10 8.58
CA ALA A 20 8.33 3.37 7.34
C ALA A 20 6.83 3.68 7.58
N ASN A 21 6.55 4.81 8.23
CA ASN A 21 5.19 5.34 8.32
C ASN A 21 4.97 6.40 7.25
N ALA A 22 3.86 6.29 6.51
CA ALA A 22 3.47 7.35 5.58
C ALA A 22 2.98 8.56 6.36
N THR A 23 3.56 9.73 6.10
CA THR A 23 3.15 11.00 6.73
C THR A 23 1.72 11.42 6.35
N GLU A 24 1.22 10.94 5.21
CA GLU A 24 -0.11 11.27 4.73
C GLU A 24 -1.13 10.22 5.15
N LYS A 25 -2.30 10.70 5.59
CA LYS A 25 -3.43 9.85 5.93
C LYS A 25 -4.03 9.26 4.66
N ARG A 26 -3.92 7.95 4.51
CA ARG A 26 -4.55 7.19 3.41
C ARG A 26 -5.95 6.79 3.82
N TYR A 27 -6.88 6.85 2.87
CA TYR A 27 -8.25 6.42 3.05
C TYR A 27 -8.52 5.23 2.14
N ASP A 28 -9.08 4.17 2.71
CA ASP A 28 -9.61 3.05 1.95
C ASP A 28 -11.04 3.42 1.52
N ILE A 29 -11.23 3.67 0.23
CA ILE A 29 -12.55 3.99 -0.34
C ILE A 29 -13.13 2.72 -0.97
N PRO A 30 -14.28 2.22 -0.47
CA PRO A 30 -14.89 1.01 -1.01
C PRO A 30 -15.42 1.22 -2.44
N THR A 31 -15.20 0.25 -3.33
CA THR A 31 -15.58 0.32 -4.76
C THR A 31 -16.66 -0.70 -5.16
N GLU A 32 -17.06 -1.59 -4.26
CA GLU A 32 -17.88 -2.78 -4.56
C GLU A 32 -19.26 -2.46 -5.15
N ASN A 33 -19.82 -1.29 -4.85
CA ASN A 33 -21.13 -0.84 -5.32
C ASN A 33 -21.06 0.40 -6.23
N SER A 34 -19.85 0.78 -6.68
CA SER A 34 -19.68 1.89 -7.60
C SER A 34 -20.22 1.53 -8.99
N PRO A 35 -20.75 2.49 -9.77
CA PRO A 35 -21.09 2.26 -11.17
C PRO A 35 -19.89 1.76 -11.97
N VAL A 36 -20.10 0.76 -12.85
CA VAL A 36 -19.05 0.16 -13.67
C VAL A 36 -19.44 0.19 -15.14
N ILE A 37 -18.49 0.51 -16.00
CA ILE A 37 -18.64 0.43 -17.46
C ILE A 37 -17.40 -0.23 -18.07
N GLY A 38 -17.60 -1.12 -19.05
CA GLY A 38 -16.53 -1.82 -19.76
C GLY A 38 -16.64 -3.34 -19.71
N ASP A 39 -15.66 -4.02 -20.29
CA ASP A 39 -15.56 -5.49 -20.25
C ASP A 39 -15.12 -5.95 -18.84
N LYS A 40 -15.83 -6.93 -18.28
CA LYS A 40 -15.50 -7.56 -16.99
C LYS A 40 -14.11 -8.20 -16.99
N ASN A 41 -13.60 -8.59 -18.15
CA ASN A 41 -12.30 -9.23 -18.33
C ASN A 41 -11.25 -8.30 -18.95
N ALA A 42 -11.48 -6.98 -18.94
CA ALA A 42 -10.49 -6.02 -19.42
C ALA A 42 -9.15 -6.21 -18.67
N PRO A 43 -8.00 -6.13 -19.37
CA PRO A 43 -6.69 -6.31 -18.75
C PRO A 43 -6.29 -5.16 -17.81
N VAL A 44 -7.03 -4.05 -17.86
CA VAL A 44 -6.81 -2.84 -17.07
C VAL A 44 -8.14 -2.35 -16.54
N THR A 45 -8.14 -1.89 -15.29
CA THR A 45 -9.27 -1.20 -14.64
C THR A 45 -8.84 0.22 -14.29
N VAL A 46 -9.70 1.20 -14.59
CA VAL A 46 -9.53 2.60 -14.20
C VAL A 46 -10.54 2.91 -13.10
N VAL A 47 -10.07 3.46 -11.98
CA VAL A 47 -10.92 3.92 -10.88
C VAL A 47 -10.90 5.45 -10.88
N GLU A 48 -12.07 6.06 -11.08
CA GLU A 48 -12.23 7.51 -11.13
C GLU A 48 -12.89 8.01 -9.84
N PHE A 49 -12.24 9.00 -9.20
CA PHE A 49 -12.79 9.73 -8.06
C PHE A 49 -13.18 11.12 -8.53
N ILE A 50 -14.46 11.43 -8.53
CA ILE A 50 -15.02 12.71 -9.01
C ILE A 50 -15.98 13.31 -8.00
N ASP A 51 -15.98 14.63 -7.94
CA ASP A 51 -16.98 15.44 -7.25
C ASP A 51 -17.76 16.22 -8.33
N TYR A 52 -19.09 16.26 -8.20
CA TYR A 52 -19.99 16.90 -9.16
C TYR A 52 -20.31 18.36 -8.81
N GLN A 53 -19.79 18.86 -7.67
CA GLN A 53 -19.90 20.25 -7.25
C GLN A 53 -18.75 21.09 -7.83
#